data_AF-A0A5J4VTC3-F1
#
_entry.id   AF-A0A5J4VTC3-F1
#
_cell.length_a   1.000
_cell.length_b   1.000
_cell.length_c   1.000
_cell.angle_alpha   90.00
_cell.angle_beta   90.00
_cell.angle_gamma   90.00
#
_symmetry.space_group_name_H-M   'P 1'
#
loop_
_entity.id
_entity.type
_entity.pdbx_description
1 polymer ?
#
loop_
_entity_poly.entity_id
_entity_poly.type
_entity_poly.pdbx_seq_one_letter_code
_entity_poly.pdbx_strand_id
1 'polypeptide(L)'
;ITKASDLAIYSIDDYTGNQTQCLSVYFYFRDVQFDFEATAIPAYYSENIKPSYLQLLNCSPKKFKTISNEDPYEQIYDQVTGCQQAYSAISRLGGISTEQCYDTTGKVGDACQTSCQKYGSKFISWSESYPSEISSSLLKKLILRFGPVLVYYGWTTNSGILYFRGLERTGAGNLEFYIYPYTATYSNIITVKVFTELREQCTSQTVPKVGCTCNGEQFSPLDCICPKEASELTGIPKDKCGCVPDDPRTGCEKETCTSTRIVDIPPQGCFCSKENNPDGCTCPIDSSQLTGISRYRCPCRDTGDPRAGTGPCPAYCEKGETNVLYLSICECEVDNEQYPVIQCEKVLQCINDELDQCCDDYETCDYDACFEKEECIPTTLHSFPHLNTFKIIELAAY
;
A
#
# COMPACT_ATOMS: atom_id res chain seq x y z
N ILE A 1 -15.22 -33.07 -1.75
CA ILE A 1 -16.48 -32.44 -2.21
C ILE A 1 -16.54 -32.62 -3.73
N THR A 2 -17.54 -33.34 -4.23
CA THR A 2 -17.70 -33.69 -5.66
C THR A 2 -19.00 -33.15 -6.27
N LYS A 3 -20.00 -32.87 -5.42
CA LYS A 3 -21.27 -32.19 -5.76
C LYS A 3 -21.62 -31.22 -4.63
N ALA A 4 -22.46 -30.22 -4.91
CA ALA A 4 -22.85 -29.20 -3.92
C ALA A 4 -23.57 -29.81 -2.71
N SER A 5 -24.29 -30.92 -2.88
CA SER A 5 -24.94 -31.66 -1.79
C SER A 5 -23.99 -32.40 -0.85
N ASP A 6 -22.68 -32.42 -1.15
CA ASP A 6 -21.68 -32.91 -0.21
C ASP A 6 -21.33 -31.86 0.86
N LEU A 7 -21.70 -30.59 0.67
CA LEU A 7 -21.44 -29.51 1.63
C LEU A 7 -22.49 -29.48 2.75
N ALA A 8 -22.05 -29.26 3.99
CA ALA A 8 -22.93 -29.13 5.15
C ALA A 8 -23.94 -27.97 5.04
N ILE A 9 -23.68 -27.05 4.11
CA ILE A 9 -24.50 -25.88 3.79
C ILE A 9 -25.38 -26.06 2.55
N TYR A 10 -25.59 -27.29 2.06
CA TYR A 10 -26.36 -27.52 0.84
C TYR A 10 -27.71 -26.77 0.83
N SER A 11 -28.43 -26.81 1.93
CA SER A 11 -29.63 -26.01 2.16
C SER A 11 -29.44 -25.01 3.30
N ILE A 12 -30.16 -23.90 3.22
CA ILE A 12 -30.28 -22.92 4.30
C ILE A 12 -31.75 -22.75 4.68
N ASP A 13 -31.99 -22.27 5.90
CA ASP A 13 -33.33 -21.89 6.33
C ASP A 13 -33.74 -20.58 5.64
N ASP A 14 -35.05 -20.37 5.48
CA ASP A 14 -35.57 -19.14 4.88
C ASP A 14 -35.23 -17.93 5.78
N TYR A 15 -34.29 -17.12 5.31
CA TYR A 15 -33.80 -15.95 6.02
C TYR A 15 -34.56 -14.66 5.67
N THR A 16 -35.47 -14.68 4.69
CA THR A 16 -36.12 -13.46 4.17
C THR A 16 -36.94 -12.73 5.24
N GLY A 17 -37.56 -13.47 6.16
CA GLY A 17 -38.27 -12.90 7.32
C GLY A 17 -37.38 -12.08 8.27
N ASN A 18 -36.06 -12.26 8.22
CA ASN A 18 -35.11 -11.50 9.04
C ASN A 18 -34.87 -10.07 8.52
N GLN A 19 -35.36 -9.70 7.33
CA GLN A 19 -35.17 -8.34 6.81
C GLN A 19 -35.71 -7.27 7.78
N THR A 20 -36.75 -7.58 8.54
CA THR A 20 -37.31 -6.67 9.56
C THR A 20 -36.97 -7.08 10.98
N GLN A 21 -36.73 -8.37 11.24
CA GLN A 21 -36.49 -8.90 12.58
C GLN A 21 -35.01 -8.84 12.99
N CYS A 22 -34.10 -9.13 12.05
CA CYS A 22 -32.67 -9.21 12.31
C CYS A 22 -31.85 -8.93 11.04
N LEU A 23 -31.58 -7.65 10.77
CA LEU A 23 -30.88 -7.20 9.56
C LEU A 23 -29.52 -7.90 9.36
N SER A 24 -28.79 -8.13 10.44
CA SER A 24 -27.49 -8.82 10.38
C SER A 24 -27.62 -10.24 9.81
N VAL A 25 -28.62 -11.01 10.26
CA VAL A 25 -28.88 -12.37 9.73
C VAL A 25 -29.28 -12.28 8.26
N TYR A 26 -30.18 -11.35 7.92
CA TYR A 26 -30.63 -11.17 6.55
C TYR A 26 -29.46 -10.89 5.59
N PHE A 27 -28.57 -9.94 5.93
CA PHE A 27 -27.42 -9.62 5.10
C PHE A 27 -26.34 -10.71 5.10
N TYR A 28 -26.16 -11.42 6.21
CA TYR A 28 -25.20 -12.51 6.30
C TYR A 28 -25.50 -13.63 5.27
N PHE A 29 -26.77 -13.98 5.07
CA PHE A 29 -27.18 -14.93 4.04
C PHE A 29 -27.30 -14.28 2.65
N ARG A 30 -27.94 -13.11 2.53
CA ARG A 30 -28.15 -12.42 1.24
C ARG A 30 -26.82 -12.10 0.53
N ASP A 31 -25.83 -11.60 1.28
CA ASP A 31 -24.55 -11.17 0.74
C ASP A 31 -23.53 -12.32 0.70
N VAL A 32 -24.01 -13.56 0.68
CA VAL A 32 -23.24 -14.81 0.55
C VAL A 32 -22.09 -14.96 1.56
N GLN A 33 -22.15 -14.27 2.70
CA GLN A 33 -21.10 -14.35 3.73
C GLN A 33 -21.10 -15.73 4.40
N PHE A 34 -22.29 -16.27 4.66
CA PHE A 34 -22.45 -17.63 5.14
C PHE A 34 -21.82 -18.68 4.22
N ASP A 35 -22.09 -18.59 2.91
CA ASP A 35 -21.56 -19.50 1.91
C ASP A 35 -20.03 -19.35 1.78
N PHE A 36 -19.54 -18.11 1.81
CA PHE A 36 -18.12 -17.82 1.77
C PHE A 36 -17.37 -18.43 2.97
N GLU A 37 -17.88 -18.28 4.19
CA GLU A 37 -17.30 -18.90 5.38
C GLU A 37 -17.29 -20.43 5.27
N ALA A 38 -18.43 -21.02 4.92
CA ALA A 38 -18.58 -22.47 4.82
C ALA A 38 -17.73 -23.10 3.71
N THR A 39 -17.29 -22.32 2.72
CA THR A 39 -16.42 -22.78 1.64
C THR A 39 -14.94 -22.54 1.94
N ALA A 40 -14.61 -21.48 2.65
CA ALA A 40 -13.25 -21.22 3.12
C ALA A 40 -12.78 -22.25 4.15
N ILE A 41 -13.63 -22.65 5.10
CA ILE A 41 -13.24 -23.56 6.18
C ILE A 41 -12.75 -24.94 5.67
N PRO A 42 -13.43 -25.62 4.73
CA PRO A 42 -12.90 -26.83 4.10
C PRO A 42 -11.56 -26.59 3.40
N ALA A 43 -11.36 -25.43 2.77
CA ALA A 43 -10.12 -25.13 2.06
C ALA A 43 -8.93 -25.05 3.01
N TYR A 44 -9.10 -24.44 4.19
CA TYR A 44 -8.03 -24.26 5.18
C TYR A 44 -7.89 -25.47 6.11
N TYR A 45 -9.00 -25.92 6.69
CA TYR A 45 -9.01 -26.90 7.78
C TYR A 45 -9.42 -28.31 7.35
N SER A 46 -9.88 -28.50 6.10
CA SER A 46 -10.43 -29.78 5.61
C SER A 46 -11.69 -30.22 6.36
N GLU A 47 -12.40 -29.27 6.96
CA GLU A 47 -13.60 -29.49 7.77
C GLU A 47 -14.85 -28.97 7.04
N ASN A 48 -15.89 -29.79 6.97
CA ASN A 48 -17.15 -29.46 6.31
C ASN A 48 -18.18 -29.03 7.35
N ILE A 49 -18.29 -27.73 7.59
CA ILE A 49 -19.11 -27.18 8.68
C ILE A 49 -20.28 -26.34 8.16
N LYS A 50 -21.35 -26.26 8.97
CA LYS A 50 -22.43 -25.27 8.82
C LYS A 50 -22.19 -24.12 9.82
N PRO A 51 -21.76 -22.92 9.38
CA PRO A 51 -21.42 -21.80 10.27
C PRO A 51 -22.60 -21.29 11.09
N SER A 52 -22.38 -21.01 12.37
CA SER A 52 -23.41 -20.43 13.25
C SER A 52 -23.53 -18.93 13.06
N TYR A 53 -24.71 -18.45 12.67
CA TYR A 53 -25.03 -17.01 12.74
C TYR A 53 -25.19 -16.55 14.21
N LEU A 54 -25.58 -17.42 15.14
CA LEU A 54 -25.64 -17.05 16.57
C LEU A 54 -24.26 -16.71 17.12
N GLN A 55 -23.22 -17.41 16.66
CA GLN A 55 -21.85 -17.08 17.02
C GLN A 55 -21.46 -15.70 16.48
N LEU A 56 -21.81 -15.38 15.22
CA LEU A 56 -21.59 -14.05 14.65
C LEU A 56 -22.21 -12.98 15.54
N LEU A 57 -23.45 -13.16 15.96
CA LEU A 57 -24.18 -12.12 16.69
C LEU A 57 -23.80 -12.03 18.17
N ASN A 58 -23.64 -13.17 18.85
CA ASN A 58 -23.45 -13.22 20.30
C ASN A 58 -21.97 -13.09 20.72
N CYS A 59 -21.03 -13.36 19.81
CA CYS A 59 -19.58 -13.30 20.10
C CYS A 59 -18.85 -12.17 19.36
N SER A 60 -19.57 -11.27 18.68
CA SER A 60 -18.90 -10.20 17.97
C SER A 60 -18.15 -9.24 18.90
N PRO A 61 -16.99 -8.72 18.45
CA PRO A 61 -16.26 -7.71 19.21
C PRO A 61 -17.15 -6.50 19.49
N LYS A 62 -17.16 -6.05 20.75
CA LYS A 62 -17.88 -4.84 21.16
C LYS A 62 -17.07 -3.56 20.92
N LYS A 63 -15.74 -3.70 20.80
CA LYS A 63 -14.80 -2.61 20.55
C LYS A 63 -13.66 -3.12 19.69
N PHE A 64 -13.07 -2.24 18.89
CA PHE A 64 -11.81 -2.51 18.21
C PHE A 64 -10.87 -1.30 18.31
N LYS A 65 -9.58 -1.57 18.11
CA LYS A 65 -8.51 -0.57 18.08
C LYS A 65 -7.71 -0.78 16.80
N THR A 66 -7.46 0.30 16.07
CA THR A 66 -6.54 0.29 14.94
C THR A 66 -5.15 0.67 15.44
N ILE A 67 -4.12 -0.03 14.96
CA ILE A 67 -2.72 0.31 15.21
C ILE A 67 -2.10 0.45 13.83
N SER A 68 -1.59 1.62 13.48
CA SER A 68 -0.80 1.83 12.27
C SER A 68 0.50 2.53 12.63
N ASN A 69 1.52 2.37 11.79
CA ASN A 69 2.77 3.11 11.93
C ASN A 69 2.60 4.60 11.57
N GLU A 70 1.49 4.94 10.92
CA GLU A 70 1.19 6.27 10.36
C GLU A 70 0.34 7.12 11.31
N ASP A 71 -0.42 6.51 12.22
CA ASP A 71 -1.24 7.19 13.22
C ASP A 71 -0.93 6.66 14.64
N PRO A 72 -0.06 7.34 15.40
CA PRO A 72 0.28 6.95 16.76
C PRO A 72 -0.85 7.22 17.77
N TYR A 73 -1.97 7.84 17.36
CA TYR A 73 -3.09 8.09 18.26
C TYR A 73 -4.00 6.87 18.37
N GLU A 74 -3.98 6.27 19.55
CA GLU A 74 -4.80 5.10 19.87
C GLU A 74 -6.30 5.47 19.93
N GLN A 75 -7.04 5.21 18.86
CA GLN A 75 -8.49 5.34 18.87
C GLN A 75 -9.17 3.99 19.12
N ILE A 76 -10.06 3.97 20.11
CA ILE A 76 -10.93 2.84 20.43
C ILE A 76 -12.31 3.15 19.88
N TYR A 77 -12.81 2.27 19.03
CA TYR A 77 -14.13 2.40 18.42
C TYR A 77 -15.10 1.40 19.04
N ASP A 78 -16.26 1.87 19.49
CA ASP A 78 -17.37 1.00 19.87
C ASP A 78 -18.00 0.36 18.63
N GLN A 79 -18.54 -0.86 18.79
CA GLN A 79 -19.15 -1.62 17.72
C GLN A 79 -20.62 -1.94 18.00
N VAL A 80 -21.42 -1.80 16.95
CA VAL A 80 -22.79 -2.29 16.93
C VAL A 80 -22.74 -3.81 16.90
N THR A 81 -23.48 -4.45 17.81
CA THR A 81 -23.53 -5.92 17.95
C THR A 81 -24.96 -6.43 17.76
N GLY A 82 -25.11 -7.75 17.61
CA GLY A 82 -26.41 -8.39 17.45
C GLY A 82 -27.10 -8.04 16.14
N CYS A 83 -28.43 -7.96 16.13
CA CYS A 83 -29.22 -7.88 14.90
C CYS A 83 -29.00 -6.65 14.02
N GLN A 84 -28.37 -5.60 14.54
CA GLN A 84 -28.07 -4.37 13.80
C GLN A 84 -26.61 -4.33 13.29
N GLN A 85 -25.81 -5.35 13.60
CA GLN A 85 -24.42 -5.40 13.19
C GLN A 85 -24.28 -5.63 11.68
N ALA A 86 -23.46 -4.82 11.03
CA ALA A 86 -22.99 -5.11 9.67
C ALA A 86 -21.85 -6.13 9.69
N TYR A 87 -21.89 -7.09 8.77
CA TYR A 87 -20.79 -8.04 8.61
C TYR A 87 -19.52 -7.30 8.14
N SER A 88 -18.42 -7.49 8.84
CA SER A 88 -17.15 -6.80 8.60
C SER A 88 -15.94 -7.70 8.87
N ALA A 89 -14.75 -7.23 8.49
CA ALA A 89 -13.50 -7.96 8.69
C ALA A 89 -13.26 -8.37 10.16
N ILE A 90 -13.75 -7.58 11.12
CA ILE A 90 -13.58 -7.85 12.54
C ILE A 90 -14.64 -8.80 13.11
N SER A 91 -15.73 -9.06 12.37
CA SER A 91 -16.86 -9.88 12.85
C SER A 91 -16.48 -11.32 13.16
N ARG A 92 -15.36 -11.81 12.59
CA ARG A 92 -14.86 -13.19 12.75
C ARG A 92 -13.49 -13.31 13.41
N LEU A 93 -13.01 -12.27 14.10
CA LEU A 93 -11.76 -12.36 14.90
C LEU A 93 -11.82 -13.45 15.98
N GLY A 94 -13.02 -13.81 16.44
CA GLY A 94 -13.23 -14.92 17.38
C GLY A 94 -13.29 -16.31 16.73
N GLY A 95 -13.07 -16.41 15.42
CA GLY A 95 -13.24 -17.62 14.61
C GLY A 95 -14.69 -17.88 14.19
N ILE A 96 -14.93 -19.07 13.65
CA ILE A 96 -16.20 -19.58 13.15
C ILE A 96 -16.50 -20.91 13.86
N SER A 97 -17.71 -21.05 14.41
CA SER A 97 -18.20 -22.24 15.11
C SER A 97 -19.38 -22.83 14.34
N THR A 98 -19.60 -24.14 14.49
CA THR A 98 -20.76 -24.82 13.90
C THR A 98 -22.07 -24.40 14.54
N GLU A 99 -23.17 -24.37 13.79
CA GLU A 99 -24.53 -24.21 14.33
C GLU A 99 -24.82 -25.20 15.46
N GLN A 100 -24.44 -26.47 15.30
CA GLN A 100 -24.63 -27.51 16.31
C GLN A 100 -24.05 -27.14 17.69
N CYS A 101 -22.99 -26.33 17.73
CA CYS A 101 -22.38 -25.95 18.99
C CYS A 101 -23.23 -24.95 19.79
N TYR A 102 -23.98 -24.09 19.10
CA TYR A 102 -24.82 -23.07 19.72
C TYR A 102 -26.17 -23.60 20.22
N ASP A 103 -26.38 -24.92 20.10
CA ASP A 103 -27.64 -25.62 20.34
C ASP A 103 -28.80 -25.05 19.51
N THR A 104 -29.78 -25.90 19.20
CA THR A 104 -31.04 -25.48 18.59
C THR A 104 -31.88 -24.57 19.48
N THR A 105 -31.48 -24.39 20.75
CA THR A 105 -32.18 -23.58 21.74
C THR A 105 -31.60 -22.17 21.92
N GLY A 106 -30.40 -21.90 21.41
CA GLY A 106 -29.73 -20.61 21.53
C GLY A 106 -30.46 -19.48 20.81
N LYS A 107 -30.35 -18.27 21.34
CA LYS A 107 -31.03 -17.07 20.83
C LYS A 107 -30.06 -15.91 20.64
N VAL A 108 -30.45 -14.98 19.78
CA VAL A 108 -29.73 -13.72 19.62
C VAL A 108 -29.79 -12.94 20.93
N GLY A 109 -28.63 -12.48 21.41
CA GLY A 109 -28.50 -11.76 22.68
C GLY A 109 -28.07 -12.64 23.86
N ASP A 110 -28.02 -13.96 23.69
CA ASP A 110 -27.43 -14.85 24.68
C ASP A 110 -25.92 -14.57 24.85
N ALA A 111 -25.36 -15.06 25.96
CA ALA A 111 -23.92 -14.96 26.20
C ALA A 111 -23.12 -15.71 25.12
N CYS A 112 -21.98 -15.15 24.73
CA CYS A 112 -21.05 -15.80 23.81
C CYS A 112 -20.63 -17.17 24.34
N GLN A 113 -20.87 -18.23 23.57
CA GLN A 113 -20.45 -19.58 23.93
C GLN A 113 -18.95 -19.78 23.70
N THR A 114 -18.20 -19.86 24.80
CA THR A 114 -16.72 -19.94 24.77
C THR A 114 -16.18 -21.35 24.64
N SER A 115 -16.99 -22.38 24.89
CA SER A 115 -16.62 -23.80 24.80
C SER A 115 -16.62 -24.36 23.39
N CYS A 116 -17.15 -23.62 22.42
CA CYS A 116 -17.20 -24.06 21.04
C CYS A 116 -15.82 -24.12 20.40
N GLN A 117 -15.59 -25.17 19.60
CA GLN A 117 -14.46 -25.20 18.68
C GLN A 117 -14.58 -24.04 17.69
N LYS A 118 -13.49 -23.31 17.53
CA LYS A 118 -13.39 -22.11 16.68
C LYS A 118 -12.41 -22.39 15.55
N TYR A 119 -12.91 -22.41 14.33
CA TYR A 119 -12.10 -22.47 13.12
C TYR A 119 -11.77 -21.05 12.65
N GLY A 120 -10.61 -20.82 12.04
CA GLY A 120 -10.32 -19.50 11.48
C GLY A 120 -10.16 -18.41 12.53
N SER A 121 -9.83 -18.71 13.79
CA SER A 121 -9.60 -17.69 14.82
C SER A 121 -8.38 -16.80 14.53
N LYS A 122 -7.51 -17.26 13.61
CA LYS A 122 -6.40 -16.47 13.05
C LYS A 122 -6.74 -15.82 11.71
N PHE A 123 -7.97 -15.98 11.20
CA PHE A 123 -8.36 -15.38 9.94
C PHE A 123 -8.44 -13.86 10.05
N ILE A 124 -7.76 -13.21 9.13
CA ILE A 124 -8.01 -11.87 8.67
C ILE A 124 -8.92 -11.99 7.45
N SER A 125 -10.10 -11.37 7.53
CA SER A 125 -10.92 -11.14 6.36
C SER A 125 -10.46 -9.85 5.70
N TRP A 126 -10.11 -9.91 4.42
CA TRP A 126 -9.78 -8.74 3.62
C TRP A 126 -10.78 -8.60 2.49
N SER A 127 -11.20 -7.36 2.21
CA SER A 127 -12.13 -7.02 1.14
C SER A 127 -11.65 -5.79 0.42
N GLU A 128 -11.69 -5.81 -0.91
CA GLU A 128 -11.26 -4.71 -1.77
C GLU A 128 -12.22 -4.56 -2.93
N SER A 129 -12.52 -3.30 -3.26
CA SER A 129 -13.38 -2.96 -4.39
C SER A 129 -12.55 -2.23 -5.44
N TYR A 130 -12.53 -2.77 -6.64
CA TYR A 130 -11.82 -2.22 -7.79
C TYR A 130 -12.76 -1.33 -8.61
N PRO A 131 -12.24 -0.23 -9.19
CA PRO A 131 -13.04 0.64 -10.06
C PRO A 131 -13.42 -0.03 -11.39
N SER A 132 -12.77 -1.15 -11.72
CA SER A 132 -13.01 -1.93 -12.94
C SER A 132 -12.88 -3.42 -12.64
N GLU A 133 -13.32 -4.25 -13.59
CA GLU A 133 -13.23 -5.70 -13.51
C GLU A 133 -11.79 -6.20 -13.24
N ILE A 134 -11.65 -7.16 -12.33
CA ILE A 134 -10.36 -7.81 -12.09
C ILE A 134 -10.01 -8.76 -13.24
N SER A 135 -8.74 -8.75 -13.66
CA SER A 135 -8.25 -9.69 -14.66
C SER A 135 -8.33 -11.15 -14.18
N SER A 136 -8.55 -12.09 -15.10
CA SER A 136 -8.48 -13.53 -14.78
C SER A 136 -7.14 -13.94 -14.17
N SER A 137 -6.05 -13.31 -14.59
CA SER A 137 -4.72 -13.52 -14.03
C SER A 137 -4.66 -13.14 -12.56
N LEU A 138 -5.29 -12.02 -12.17
CA LEU A 138 -5.38 -11.59 -10.79
C LEU A 138 -6.27 -12.55 -9.97
N LEU A 139 -7.46 -12.91 -10.47
CA LEU A 139 -8.35 -13.83 -9.78
C LEU A 139 -7.71 -15.22 -9.56
N LYS A 140 -7.00 -15.76 -10.56
CA LYS A 140 -6.22 -17.00 -10.40
C LYS A 140 -5.17 -16.87 -9.30
N LYS A 141 -4.41 -15.77 -9.27
CA LYS A 141 -3.41 -15.52 -8.23
C LYS A 141 -4.04 -15.43 -6.85
N LEU A 142 -5.19 -14.77 -6.72
CA LEU A 142 -5.93 -14.67 -5.47
C LEU A 142 -6.43 -16.06 -5.02
N ILE A 143 -7.02 -16.85 -5.92
CA ILE A 143 -7.53 -18.19 -5.58
C ILE A 143 -6.39 -19.14 -5.17
N LEU A 144 -5.27 -19.12 -5.91
CA LEU A 144 -4.08 -19.91 -5.56
C LEU A 144 -3.53 -19.52 -4.18
N ARG A 145 -3.57 -18.23 -3.87
CA ARG A 145 -2.91 -17.68 -2.68
C ARG A 145 -3.75 -17.77 -1.42
N PHE A 146 -5.06 -17.57 -1.54
CA PHE A 146 -5.97 -17.41 -0.41
C PHE A 146 -7.11 -18.45 -0.39
N GLY A 147 -7.12 -19.39 -1.34
CA GLY A 147 -8.23 -20.33 -1.49
C GLY A 147 -9.46 -19.63 -2.06
N PRO A 148 -10.68 -19.92 -1.59
CA PRO A 148 -11.87 -19.28 -2.11
C PRO A 148 -11.81 -17.74 -2.05
N VAL A 149 -12.17 -17.11 -3.15
CA VAL A 149 -12.34 -15.66 -3.28
C VAL A 149 -13.83 -15.40 -3.46
N LEU A 150 -14.49 -14.91 -2.41
CA LEU A 150 -15.95 -14.87 -2.31
C LEU A 150 -16.53 -16.27 -2.65
N VAL A 151 -17.33 -16.39 -3.71
CA VAL A 151 -17.91 -17.67 -4.14
C VAL A 151 -17.01 -18.51 -5.07
N TYR A 152 -15.88 -17.95 -5.55
CA TYR A 152 -15.02 -18.59 -6.53
C TYR A 152 -13.92 -19.42 -5.87
N TYR A 153 -13.80 -20.70 -6.24
CA TYR A 153 -12.86 -21.62 -5.58
C TYR A 153 -11.87 -22.30 -6.53
N GLY A 154 -11.97 -22.05 -7.85
CA GLY A 154 -11.07 -22.65 -8.82
C GLY A 154 -11.37 -22.26 -10.24
N TRP A 155 -10.66 -22.87 -11.20
CA TRP A 155 -10.91 -22.70 -12.62
C TRP A 155 -10.52 -23.94 -13.41
N THR A 156 -11.01 -24.04 -14.63
CA THR A 156 -10.61 -25.03 -15.64
C THR A 156 -10.46 -24.37 -17.00
N THR A 157 -9.62 -24.93 -17.86
CA THR A 157 -9.47 -24.44 -19.24
C THR A 157 -9.87 -25.56 -20.19
N ASN A 158 -10.90 -25.32 -21.00
CA ASN A 158 -11.41 -26.30 -21.96
C ASN A 158 -11.38 -25.67 -23.35
N SER A 159 -10.71 -26.32 -24.31
CA SER A 159 -10.59 -25.83 -25.69
C SER A 159 -10.10 -24.37 -25.79
N GLY A 160 -9.17 -23.96 -24.91
CA GLY A 160 -8.63 -22.60 -24.85
C GLY A 160 -9.50 -21.58 -24.12
N ILE A 161 -10.72 -21.93 -23.72
CA ILE A 161 -11.61 -21.05 -22.95
C ILE A 161 -11.43 -21.31 -21.46
N LEU A 162 -11.20 -20.23 -20.71
CA LEU A 162 -11.09 -20.25 -19.26
C LEU A 162 -12.48 -20.22 -18.62
N TYR A 163 -12.69 -21.08 -17.64
CA TYR A 163 -13.90 -21.11 -16.83
C TYR A 163 -13.57 -21.04 -15.35
N PHE A 164 -14.16 -20.10 -14.62
CA PHE A 164 -14.08 -20.07 -13.16
C PHE A 164 -15.19 -20.92 -12.55
N ARG A 165 -14.87 -21.58 -11.43
CA ARG A 165 -15.79 -22.42 -10.67
C ARG A 165 -16.25 -21.65 -9.46
N GLY A 166 -17.57 -21.53 -9.32
CA GLY A 166 -18.22 -20.83 -8.22
C GLY A 166 -19.27 -21.69 -7.51
N LEU A 167 -19.68 -21.21 -6.35
CA LEU A 167 -20.72 -21.77 -5.52
C LEU A 167 -21.78 -20.70 -5.29
N GLU A 168 -22.97 -20.87 -5.86
CA GLU A 168 -24.04 -19.89 -5.72
C GLU A 168 -25.36 -20.57 -5.36
N ARG A 169 -26.25 -19.77 -4.78
CA ARG A 169 -27.64 -20.10 -4.55
C ARG A 169 -28.51 -18.91 -4.92
N THR A 170 -29.72 -19.16 -5.41
CA THR A 170 -30.72 -18.11 -5.63
C THR A 170 -31.64 -18.02 -4.42
N GLY A 171 -31.56 -16.92 -3.66
CA GLY A 171 -32.35 -16.73 -2.43
C GLY A 171 -32.11 -17.84 -1.40
N ALA A 172 -33.18 -18.39 -0.84
CA ALA A 172 -33.14 -19.53 0.09
C ALA A 172 -33.08 -20.90 -0.63
N GLY A 173 -32.71 -20.93 -1.92
CA GLY A 173 -32.57 -22.15 -2.70
C GLY A 173 -31.39 -23.02 -2.25
N ASN A 174 -31.32 -24.22 -2.84
CA ASN A 174 -30.19 -25.11 -2.66
C ASN A 174 -28.92 -24.53 -3.30
N LEU A 175 -27.79 -24.87 -2.71
CA LEU A 175 -26.48 -24.54 -3.22
C LEU A 175 -26.18 -25.32 -4.50
N GLU A 176 -25.60 -24.65 -5.48
CA GLU A 176 -25.27 -25.22 -6.78
C GLU A 176 -23.83 -24.88 -7.17
N PHE A 177 -23.23 -25.77 -7.97
CA PHE A 177 -21.96 -25.48 -8.61
C PHE A 177 -22.18 -24.76 -9.92
N TYR A 178 -21.47 -23.65 -10.09
CA TYR A 178 -21.48 -22.87 -11.30
C TYR A 178 -20.13 -22.88 -11.99
N ILE A 179 -20.18 -22.79 -13.31
CA ILE A 179 -19.01 -22.70 -14.18
C ILE A 179 -19.21 -21.46 -15.07
N TYR A 180 -18.48 -20.39 -14.77
CA TYR A 180 -18.58 -19.12 -15.48
C TYR A 180 -17.53 -19.05 -16.59
N PRO A 181 -17.90 -18.90 -17.87
CA PRO A 181 -16.93 -18.58 -18.90
C PRO A 181 -16.33 -17.21 -18.61
N TYR A 182 -15.00 -17.12 -18.62
CA TYR A 182 -14.31 -15.84 -18.50
C TYR A 182 -14.29 -15.17 -19.88
N THR A 183 -15.36 -14.44 -20.19
CA THR A 183 -15.46 -13.55 -21.36
C THR A 183 -15.64 -12.12 -20.88
N ALA A 184 -15.19 -11.13 -21.67
CA ALA A 184 -15.19 -9.69 -21.34
C ALA A 184 -16.57 -9.05 -21.06
N THR A 185 -17.63 -9.85 -20.91
CA THR A 185 -19.03 -9.44 -20.71
C THR A 185 -19.67 -10.07 -19.46
N TYR A 186 -19.06 -11.07 -18.82
CA TYR A 186 -19.70 -11.84 -17.74
C TYR A 186 -18.96 -11.83 -16.40
N SER A 187 -17.72 -11.36 -16.34
CA SER A 187 -16.95 -11.29 -15.09
C SER A 187 -16.97 -9.91 -14.48
N ASN A 188 -18.16 -9.38 -14.11
CA ASN A 188 -18.29 -8.13 -13.33
C ASN A 188 -17.79 -8.25 -11.87
N ILE A 189 -16.71 -9.02 -11.65
CA ILE A 189 -16.09 -9.19 -10.34
C ILE A 189 -15.27 -7.93 -10.08
N ILE A 190 -15.89 -6.99 -9.40
CA ILE A 190 -15.27 -5.75 -8.95
C ILE A 190 -14.93 -5.79 -7.46
N THR A 191 -15.46 -6.76 -6.72
CA THR A 191 -15.17 -6.92 -5.29
C THR A 191 -14.49 -8.25 -5.04
N VAL A 192 -13.35 -8.19 -4.38
CA VAL A 192 -12.59 -9.35 -3.90
C VAL A 192 -12.79 -9.43 -2.40
N LYS A 193 -13.15 -10.62 -1.91
CA LYS A 193 -13.15 -10.93 -0.47
C LYS A 193 -12.42 -12.24 -0.24
N VAL A 194 -11.48 -12.25 0.70
CA VAL A 194 -10.66 -13.43 1.03
C VAL A 194 -10.55 -13.57 2.54
N PHE A 195 -10.43 -14.82 2.99
CA PHE A 195 -9.87 -15.12 4.30
C PHE A 195 -8.39 -15.42 4.09
N THR A 196 -7.56 -14.92 5.00
CA THR A 196 -6.15 -15.27 5.09
C THR A 196 -5.78 -15.41 6.54
N GLU A 197 -4.82 -16.27 6.88
CA GLU A 197 -4.19 -16.21 8.21
C GLU A 197 -2.99 -15.26 8.16
N LEU A 198 -2.66 -14.65 9.29
CA LEU A 198 -1.33 -14.06 9.45
C LEU A 198 -0.32 -15.17 9.26
N ARG A 199 0.58 -14.97 8.29
CA ARG A 199 1.59 -15.96 7.98
C ARG A 199 2.65 -15.91 9.05
N GLU A 200 2.86 -17.06 9.68
CA GLU A 200 4.00 -17.25 10.55
C GLU A 200 5.27 -17.38 9.70
N GLN A 201 6.41 -17.07 10.33
CA GLN A 201 7.70 -17.40 9.74
C GLN A 201 7.80 -18.91 9.55
N CYS A 202 8.43 -19.35 8.46
CA CYS A 202 8.73 -20.76 8.30
C CYS A 202 9.58 -21.24 9.48
N THR A 203 9.22 -22.40 10.04
CA THR A 203 9.94 -23.06 11.14
C THR A 203 10.50 -24.42 10.73
N SER A 204 10.31 -24.80 9.46
CA SER A 204 10.81 -26.03 8.87
C SER A 204 10.97 -25.87 7.35
N GLN A 205 11.56 -26.89 6.71
CA GLN A 205 11.67 -26.97 5.25
C GLN A 205 10.37 -27.45 4.57
N THR A 206 9.33 -27.79 5.35
CA THR A 206 8.00 -28.10 4.82
C THR A 206 7.13 -26.86 4.83
N VAL A 207 6.60 -26.47 3.67
CA VAL A 207 5.71 -25.32 3.54
C VAL A 207 4.32 -25.70 4.06
N PRO A 208 3.76 -24.98 5.06
CA PRO A 208 2.38 -25.19 5.50
C PRO A 208 1.39 -24.97 4.36
N LYS A 209 0.19 -25.54 4.47
CA LYS A 209 -0.87 -25.43 3.45
C LYS A 209 -1.20 -23.97 3.06
N VAL A 210 -1.02 -23.04 3.99
CA VAL A 210 -1.29 -21.59 3.82
C VAL A 210 -0.05 -20.78 3.40
N GLY A 211 1.08 -21.45 3.19
CA GLY A 211 2.39 -20.84 3.00
C GLY A 211 3.00 -20.34 4.32
N CYS A 212 4.27 -20.02 4.29
CA CYS A 212 4.98 -19.33 5.38
C CYS A 212 5.94 -18.30 4.78
N THR A 213 6.29 -17.28 5.56
CA THR A 213 7.29 -16.29 5.13
C THR A 213 8.69 -16.88 5.34
N CYS A 214 9.54 -16.79 4.33
CA CYS A 214 10.93 -17.25 4.40
C CYS A 214 11.64 -16.62 5.62
N ASN A 215 12.46 -17.40 6.33
CA ASN A 215 13.12 -16.93 7.54
C ASN A 215 14.55 -17.48 7.65
N GLY A 216 15.53 -16.63 7.35
CA GLY A 216 16.96 -16.97 7.38
C GLY A 216 17.35 -18.15 6.49
N GLU A 217 18.56 -18.68 6.69
CA GLU A 217 19.10 -19.75 5.83
C GLU A 217 18.40 -21.10 6.02
N GLN A 218 18.01 -21.40 7.27
CA GLN A 218 17.51 -22.72 7.64
C GLN A 218 16.02 -22.92 7.42
N PHE A 219 15.23 -21.84 7.28
CA PHE A 219 13.79 -21.91 7.12
C PHE A 219 13.32 -21.13 5.88
N SER A 220 14.00 -21.38 4.76
CA SER A 220 13.66 -20.82 3.44
C SER A 220 13.44 -21.94 2.40
N PRO A 221 12.36 -22.73 2.52
CA PRO A 221 12.03 -23.76 1.53
C PRO A 221 11.69 -23.16 0.15
N LEU A 222 11.71 -23.98 -0.90
CA LEU A 222 11.64 -23.52 -2.30
C LEU A 222 10.41 -22.65 -2.63
N ASP A 223 9.30 -22.84 -1.92
CA ASP A 223 8.03 -22.13 -2.15
C ASP A 223 7.60 -21.23 -0.98
N CYS A 224 8.54 -20.86 -0.08
CA CYS A 224 8.21 -19.85 0.93
C CYS A 224 7.98 -18.48 0.27
N ILE A 225 7.19 -17.64 0.93
CA ILE A 225 6.97 -16.28 0.45
C ILE A 225 8.10 -15.38 0.93
N CYS A 226 8.72 -14.67 0.00
CA CYS A 226 9.77 -13.71 0.31
C CYS A 226 9.23 -12.49 1.05
N PRO A 227 9.92 -12.04 2.13
CA PRO A 227 9.75 -10.70 2.66
C PRO A 227 9.90 -9.63 1.58
N LYS A 228 9.22 -8.50 1.77
CA LYS A 228 9.36 -7.33 0.89
C LYS A 228 10.36 -6.32 1.45
N GLU A 229 10.50 -6.27 2.76
CA GLU A 229 11.43 -5.36 3.42
C GLU A 229 12.85 -5.92 3.35
N ALA A 230 13.79 -5.07 2.92
CA ALA A 230 15.19 -5.43 2.75
C ALA A 230 15.84 -5.99 4.03
N SER A 231 15.48 -5.43 5.19
CA SER A 231 16.00 -5.86 6.50
C SER A 231 15.62 -7.30 6.83
N GLU A 232 14.42 -7.74 6.42
CA GLU A 232 13.88 -9.08 6.66
C GLU A 232 14.47 -10.15 5.73
N LEU A 233 15.17 -9.74 4.66
CA LEU A 233 15.83 -10.65 3.74
C LEU A 233 17.18 -11.16 4.26
N THR A 234 17.70 -10.58 5.35
CA THR A 234 19.01 -10.96 5.92
C THR A 234 19.09 -12.45 6.20
N GLY A 235 20.10 -13.12 5.62
CA GLY A 235 20.31 -14.56 5.74
C GLY A 235 19.41 -15.41 4.82
N ILE A 236 18.54 -14.84 4.01
CA ILE A 236 17.75 -15.60 3.03
C ILE A 236 18.55 -15.72 1.71
N PRO A 237 18.76 -16.93 1.17
CA PRO A 237 19.51 -17.09 -0.09
C PRO A 237 18.85 -16.41 -1.29
N LYS A 238 19.66 -15.84 -2.19
CA LYS A 238 19.20 -15.07 -3.36
C LYS A 238 18.49 -15.92 -4.42
N ASP A 239 18.81 -17.21 -4.50
CA ASP A 239 18.10 -18.17 -5.35
C ASP A 239 16.68 -18.49 -4.85
N LYS A 240 16.39 -18.20 -3.58
CA LYS A 240 15.04 -18.29 -3.00
C LYS A 240 14.29 -16.99 -3.12
N CYS A 241 14.92 -15.91 -2.70
CA CYS A 241 14.36 -14.57 -2.74
C CYS A 241 15.28 -13.64 -3.50
N GLY A 242 14.82 -13.18 -4.66
CA GLY A 242 15.55 -12.18 -5.46
C GLY A 242 15.82 -10.90 -4.67
N CYS A 243 16.75 -10.09 -5.17
CA CYS A 243 17.09 -8.83 -4.55
C CYS A 243 15.91 -7.84 -4.60
N VAL A 244 15.85 -6.94 -3.63
CA VAL A 244 14.88 -5.83 -3.57
C VAL A 244 15.62 -4.50 -3.39
N PRO A 245 14.95 -3.34 -3.50
CA PRO A 245 15.59 -2.06 -3.21
C PRO A 245 16.23 -2.04 -1.81
N ASP A 246 17.48 -1.59 -1.75
CA ASP A 246 18.26 -1.41 -0.51
C ASP A 246 18.53 -2.71 0.28
N ASP A 247 18.53 -3.84 -0.43
CA ASP A 247 18.84 -5.17 0.10
C ASP A 247 20.30 -5.27 0.63
N PRO A 248 20.51 -5.58 1.92
CA PRO A 248 21.84 -5.60 2.53
C PRO A 248 22.64 -6.86 2.18
N ARG A 249 22.05 -7.84 1.47
CA ARG A 249 22.73 -9.10 1.16
C ARG A 249 23.84 -8.90 0.13
N THR A 250 24.96 -9.59 0.35
CA THR A 250 26.10 -9.55 -0.59
C THR A 250 25.70 -10.00 -2.01
N GLY A 251 26.09 -9.21 -3.00
CA GLY A 251 25.73 -9.38 -4.40
C GLY A 251 24.27 -8.98 -4.73
N CYS A 252 23.63 -8.18 -3.88
CA CYS A 252 22.41 -7.42 -4.18
C CYS A 252 22.68 -5.90 -4.18
N GLU A 253 23.95 -5.50 -4.18
CA GLU A 253 24.34 -4.09 -4.24
C GLU A 253 23.84 -3.48 -5.56
N LYS A 254 23.48 -2.19 -5.51
CA LYS A 254 23.15 -1.42 -6.70
C LYS A 254 24.42 -1.21 -7.53
N GLU A 255 24.38 -1.63 -8.78
CA GLU A 255 25.42 -1.36 -9.77
C GLU A 255 25.00 -0.22 -10.69
N THR A 256 25.90 0.25 -11.56
CA THR A 256 25.55 1.22 -12.62
C THR A 256 24.60 0.59 -13.64
N CYS A 257 23.58 1.34 -14.08
CA CYS A 257 22.66 0.86 -15.10
C CYS A 257 23.40 0.55 -16.42
N THR A 258 22.98 -0.52 -17.10
CA THR A 258 23.59 -0.99 -18.37
C THR A 258 22.70 -0.77 -19.59
N SER A 259 21.47 -0.29 -19.39
CA SER A 259 20.46 -0.02 -20.41
C SER A 259 19.70 1.27 -20.09
N THR A 260 19.19 1.94 -21.12
CA THR A 260 18.31 3.11 -21.03
C THR A 260 16.83 2.74 -20.88
N ARG A 261 16.49 1.44 -20.87
CA ARG A 261 15.10 0.96 -20.83
C ARG A 261 14.68 0.61 -19.39
N ILE A 262 13.52 1.11 -18.97
CA ILE A 262 12.95 0.83 -17.64
C ILE A 262 12.75 -0.66 -17.35
N VAL A 263 12.44 -1.46 -18.38
CA VAL A 263 12.22 -2.91 -18.26
C VAL A 263 13.50 -3.70 -17.97
N ASP A 264 14.66 -3.09 -18.18
CA ASP A 264 15.97 -3.69 -17.95
C ASP A 264 16.57 -3.27 -16.59
N ILE A 265 15.83 -2.50 -15.77
CA ILE A 265 16.27 -2.13 -14.41
C ILE A 265 16.25 -3.38 -13.51
N PRO A 266 17.37 -3.72 -12.85
CA PRO A 266 17.42 -4.81 -11.88
C PRO A 266 16.41 -4.62 -10.74
N PRO A 267 15.89 -5.68 -10.12
CA PRO A 267 14.95 -5.58 -8.99
C PRO A 267 15.44 -4.72 -7.81
N GLN A 268 16.75 -4.71 -7.53
CA GLN A 268 17.37 -3.86 -6.50
C GLN A 268 17.58 -2.40 -6.93
N GLY A 269 17.29 -2.08 -8.20
CA GLY A 269 17.62 -0.81 -8.84
C GLY A 269 19.05 -0.77 -9.38
N CYS A 270 19.41 0.36 -9.97
CA CYS A 270 20.75 0.66 -10.45
C CYS A 270 21.02 2.17 -10.39
N PHE A 271 22.30 2.56 -10.36
CA PHE A 271 22.71 3.95 -10.40
C PHE A 271 22.69 4.50 -11.83
N CYS A 272 22.10 5.68 -12.01
CA CYS A 272 22.11 6.39 -13.28
C CYS A 272 23.55 6.71 -13.70
N SER A 273 23.82 6.67 -15.00
CA SER A 273 25.06 7.15 -15.61
C SER A 273 24.74 8.08 -16.77
N LYS A 274 25.77 8.72 -17.32
CA LYS A 274 25.65 9.55 -18.53
C LYS A 274 25.09 8.75 -19.71
N GLU A 275 25.54 7.51 -19.89
CA GLU A 275 25.13 6.65 -21.00
C GLU A 275 23.79 5.92 -20.74
N ASN A 276 23.50 5.55 -19.48
CA ASN A 276 22.33 4.76 -19.09
C ASN A 276 21.60 5.39 -17.90
N ASN A 277 20.50 6.09 -18.18
CA ASN A 277 19.67 6.79 -17.19
C ASN A 277 18.15 6.54 -17.42
N PRO A 278 17.68 5.28 -17.35
CA PRO A 278 16.27 4.94 -17.50
C PRO A 278 15.39 5.61 -16.43
N ASP A 279 14.08 5.68 -16.66
CA ASP A 279 13.15 6.26 -15.69
C ASP A 279 13.15 5.39 -14.42
N GLY A 280 13.37 5.99 -13.25
CA GLY A 280 13.42 5.28 -11.98
C GLY A 280 14.81 4.75 -11.56
N CYS A 281 15.90 5.09 -12.27
CA CYS A 281 17.24 4.83 -11.75
C CYS A 281 17.56 5.71 -10.53
N THR A 282 18.48 5.25 -9.68
CA THR A 282 18.94 6.00 -8.51
C THR A 282 20.04 6.97 -8.91
N CYS A 283 19.95 8.23 -8.49
CA CYS A 283 20.98 9.21 -8.80
C CYS A 283 22.30 8.93 -8.07
N PRO A 284 23.46 9.09 -8.73
CA PRO A 284 24.75 9.02 -8.07
C PRO A 284 24.83 9.95 -6.85
N ILE A 285 25.45 9.46 -5.78
CA ILE A 285 25.73 10.24 -4.57
C ILE A 285 26.88 11.22 -4.85
N ASP A 286 27.91 10.76 -5.56
CA ASP A 286 29.02 11.60 -6.01
C ASP A 286 28.53 12.56 -7.11
N SER A 287 28.48 13.86 -6.77
CA SER A 287 28.01 14.90 -7.68
C SER A 287 28.78 14.92 -9.00
N SER A 288 30.07 14.55 -9.01
CA SER A 288 30.89 14.53 -10.23
C SER A 288 30.35 13.58 -11.32
N GLN A 289 29.54 12.58 -10.91
CA GLN A 289 28.94 11.60 -11.82
C GLN A 289 27.61 12.08 -12.42
N LEU A 290 27.10 13.25 -12.03
CA LEU A 290 25.86 13.81 -12.56
C LEU A 290 26.05 14.43 -13.95
N THR A 291 27.29 14.73 -14.36
CA THR A 291 27.57 15.35 -15.66
C THR A 291 27.01 14.53 -16.83
N GLY A 292 26.14 15.15 -17.64
CA GLY A 292 25.48 14.50 -18.77
C GLY A 292 24.20 13.73 -18.42
N ILE A 293 23.78 13.71 -17.16
CA ILE A 293 22.48 13.20 -16.73
C ILE A 293 21.48 14.37 -16.67
N SER A 294 20.32 14.23 -17.30
CA SER A 294 19.29 15.27 -17.35
C SER A 294 18.68 15.56 -15.97
N ARG A 295 18.27 16.82 -15.72
CA ARG A 295 17.58 17.25 -14.49
C ARG A 295 16.27 16.50 -14.23
N TYR A 296 15.62 15.99 -15.29
CA TYR A 296 14.39 15.21 -15.17
C TYR A 296 14.63 13.78 -14.69
N ARG A 297 15.86 13.27 -14.84
CA ARG A 297 16.26 11.95 -14.34
C ARG A 297 16.85 12.07 -12.95
N CYS A 298 17.73 13.04 -12.78
CA CYS A 298 18.33 13.39 -11.50
C CYS A 298 18.17 14.88 -11.24
N PRO A 299 17.34 15.28 -10.26
CA PRO A 299 17.20 16.67 -9.84
C PRO A 299 18.56 17.33 -9.60
N CYS A 300 18.60 18.66 -9.74
CA CYS A 300 19.80 19.42 -9.42
C CYS A 300 20.10 19.30 -7.92
N ARG A 301 21.38 19.23 -7.56
CA ARG A 301 21.82 19.25 -6.16
C ARG A 301 21.84 20.68 -5.64
N ASP A 302 21.55 20.86 -4.37
CA ASP A 302 21.58 22.18 -3.72
C ASP A 302 23.00 22.69 -3.44
N THR A 303 24.03 21.86 -3.66
CA THR A 303 25.44 22.19 -3.48
C THR A 303 26.31 21.38 -4.43
N GLY A 304 27.27 22.06 -5.07
CA GLY A 304 28.29 21.43 -5.91
C GLY A 304 27.79 20.56 -7.07
N ASP A 305 26.60 20.81 -7.64
CA ASP A 305 26.17 20.11 -8.85
C ASP A 305 27.04 20.54 -10.04
N PRO A 306 27.78 19.62 -10.70
CA PRO A 306 28.65 19.99 -11.82
C PRO A 306 27.88 20.45 -13.07
N ARG A 307 26.54 20.33 -13.07
CA ARG A 307 25.67 20.82 -14.15
C ARG A 307 25.21 22.25 -13.91
N ALA A 308 25.49 22.85 -12.74
CA ALA A 308 25.11 24.22 -12.42
C ALA A 308 25.77 25.22 -13.38
N GLY A 309 24.98 26.15 -13.92
CA GLY A 309 25.43 27.25 -14.79
C GLY A 309 25.96 26.86 -16.17
N THR A 310 26.18 25.57 -16.44
CA THR A 310 26.73 25.06 -17.71
C THR A 310 25.80 24.07 -18.42
N GLY A 311 24.64 23.77 -17.83
CA GLY A 311 23.74 22.74 -18.31
C GLY A 311 22.29 22.95 -17.84
N PRO A 312 21.53 21.86 -17.57
CA PRO A 312 20.11 21.96 -17.25
C PRO A 312 19.81 22.52 -15.84
N CYS A 313 20.84 22.72 -15.01
CA CYS A 313 20.72 23.21 -13.65
C CYS A 313 21.08 24.71 -13.57
N PRO A 314 20.33 25.50 -12.79
CA PRO A 314 20.67 26.89 -12.49
C PRO A 314 22.09 27.05 -11.98
N ALA A 315 22.70 28.21 -12.20
CA ALA A 315 23.98 28.55 -11.57
C ALA A 315 23.76 28.81 -10.07
N TYR A 316 24.80 28.67 -9.25
CA TYR A 316 24.73 29.12 -7.86
C TYR A 316 24.99 30.62 -7.76
N CYS A 317 24.22 31.32 -6.95
CA CYS A 317 24.39 32.77 -6.80
C CYS A 317 25.76 33.11 -6.18
N GLU A 318 26.46 34.09 -6.78
CA GLU A 318 27.76 34.54 -6.30
C GLU A 318 27.63 35.80 -5.43
N LYS A 319 28.43 35.89 -4.36
CA LYS A 319 28.41 37.03 -3.46
C LYS A 319 29.01 38.26 -4.12
N GLY A 320 28.26 39.36 -4.12
CA GLY A 320 28.71 40.64 -4.71
C GLY A 320 28.53 40.70 -6.23
N GLU A 321 27.85 39.73 -6.82
CA GLU A 321 27.36 39.82 -8.19
C GLU A 321 26.34 40.96 -8.32
N THR A 322 26.39 41.68 -9.43
CA THR A 322 25.56 42.87 -9.69
C THR A 322 24.69 42.71 -10.93
N ASN A 323 24.88 41.64 -11.70
CA ASN A 323 24.05 41.32 -12.85
C ASN A 323 22.68 40.78 -12.39
N VAL A 324 21.66 41.63 -12.46
CA VAL A 324 20.27 41.29 -12.06
C VAL A 324 19.69 40.13 -12.87
N LEU A 325 20.03 40.01 -14.15
CA LEU A 325 19.58 38.88 -14.99
C LEU A 325 20.21 37.56 -14.54
N TYR A 326 21.46 37.57 -14.08
CA TYR A 326 22.09 36.41 -13.47
C TYR A 326 21.44 36.07 -12.12
N LEU A 327 21.21 37.08 -11.29
CA LEU A 327 20.63 36.92 -9.96
C LEU A 327 19.19 36.41 -10.01
N SER A 328 18.40 36.76 -11.03
CA SER A 328 17.02 36.28 -11.17
C SER A 328 16.90 34.82 -11.62
N ILE A 329 18.00 34.18 -12.04
CA ILE A 329 18.01 32.80 -12.55
C ILE A 329 18.98 31.86 -11.81
N CYS A 330 19.66 32.34 -10.77
CA CYS A 330 20.55 31.54 -9.94
C CYS A 330 19.81 30.93 -8.72
N GLU A 331 20.37 29.86 -8.15
CA GLU A 331 19.87 29.22 -6.93
C GLU A 331 20.86 29.42 -5.76
N CYS A 332 20.35 29.52 -4.53
CA CYS A 332 21.18 29.69 -3.35
C CYS A 332 21.76 28.35 -2.89
N GLU A 333 23.09 28.29 -2.78
CA GLU A 333 23.81 27.10 -2.32
C GLU A 333 23.71 26.94 -0.80
N VAL A 334 23.31 25.74 -0.33
CA VAL A 334 23.03 25.48 1.10
C VAL A 334 24.29 25.51 1.96
N ASP A 335 25.37 24.87 1.51
CA ASP A 335 26.59 24.70 2.30
C ASP A 335 27.71 25.72 1.96
N ASN A 336 27.35 26.90 1.44
CA ASN A 336 28.32 27.93 1.08
C ASN A 336 28.73 28.80 2.28
N GLU A 337 29.93 28.58 2.82
CA GLU A 337 30.45 29.35 3.97
C GLU A 337 30.65 30.84 3.70
N GLN A 338 30.96 31.20 2.45
CA GLN A 338 31.26 32.59 2.07
C GLN A 338 29.99 33.41 1.80
N TYR A 339 28.94 32.72 1.33
CA TYR A 339 27.63 33.27 1.03
C TYR A 339 26.51 32.38 1.56
N PRO A 340 26.25 32.42 2.88
CA PRO A 340 25.26 31.55 3.51
C PRO A 340 23.88 31.67 2.85
N VAL A 341 23.17 30.55 2.70
CA VAL A 341 21.87 30.45 2.02
C VAL A 341 20.87 31.53 2.46
N ILE A 342 20.77 31.81 3.76
CA ILE A 342 19.88 32.84 4.33
C ILE A 342 20.23 34.25 3.82
N GLN A 343 21.51 34.54 3.61
CA GLN A 343 21.93 35.83 3.06
C GLN A 343 21.59 35.92 1.57
N CYS A 344 21.84 34.84 0.82
CA CYS A 344 21.52 34.75 -0.60
C CYS A 344 20.01 34.88 -0.86
N GLU A 345 19.17 34.14 -0.15
CA GLU A 345 17.71 34.15 -0.32
C GLU A 345 17.13 35.55 -0.07
N LYS A 346 17.67 36.30 0.89
CA LYS A 346 17.26 37.68 1.16
C LYS A 346 17.58 38.62 0.00
N VAL A 347 18.73 38.44 -0.64
CA VAL A 347 19.11 39.24 -1.82
C VAL A 347 18.21 38.89 -3.00
N LEU A 348 17.92 37.61 -3.24
CA LEU A 348 16.99 37.18 -4.29
C LEU A 348 15.57 37.69 -4.07
N GLN A 349 15.08 37.66 -2.82
CA GLN A 349 13.78 38.21 -2.45
C GLN A 349 13.70 39.71 -2.78
N CYS A 350 14.71 40.50 -2.39
CA CYS A 350 14.80 41.93 -2.68
C CYS A 350 14.70 42.20 -4.18
N ILE A 351 15.43 41.43 -4.98
CA ILE A 351 15.46 41.58 -6.45
C ILE A 351 14.10 41.25 -7.07
N ASN A 352 13.46 40.16 -6.64
CA ASN A 352 12.14 39.78 -7.14
C ASN A 352 11.08 40.81 -6.73
N ASP A 353 11.11 41.32 -5.51
CA ASP A 353 10.18 42.35 -5.02
C ASP A 353 10.34 43.69 -5.78
N GLU A 354 11.57 44.04 -6.19
CA GLU A 354 11.84 45.22 -7.03
C GLU A 354 11.36 44.99 -8.47
N LEU A 355 11.61 43.81 -9.06
CA LEU A 355 11.11 43.45 -10.41
C LEU A 355 9.57 43.50 -10.47
N ASP A 356 8.88 42.98 -9.46
CA ASP A 356 7.41 43.00 -9.35
C ASP A 356 6.85 44.42 -9.21
N GLN A 357 7.59 45.34 -8.58
CA GLN A 357 7.20 46.76 -8.50
C GLN A 357 7.39 47.52 -9.82
N CYS A 358 8.12 46.91 -10.75
CA CYS A 358 8.66 47.55 -11.94
C CYS A 358 8.05 47.07 -13.26
N CYS A 359 7.43 45.89 -13.23
CA CYS A 359 6.86 45.25 -14.42
C CYS A 359 5.41 44.85 -14.17
N ASP A 360 4.48 45.48 -14.90
CA ASP A 360 3.06 45.09 -14.86
C ASP A 360 2.82 43.74 -15.59
N ASP A 361 3.69 43.36 -16.55
CA ASP A 361 3.80 42.02 -17.15
C ASP A 361 5.22 41.72 -17.71
N TYR A 362 5.52 40.43 -17.97
CA TYR A 362 6.86 39.96 -18.43
C TYR A 362 7.24 40.41 -19.86
N GLU A 363 6.32 40.97 -20.65
CA GLU A 363 6.57 41.36 -22.05
C GLU A 363 6.86 42.86 -22.23
N THR A 364 6.60 43.70 -21.22
CA THR A 364 6.77 45.16 -21.30
C THR A 364 7.76 45.76 -20.29
N CYS A 365 8.56 44.93 -19.59
CA CYS A 365 9.63 45.42 -18.71
C CYS A 365 10.62 46.32 -19.47
N ASP A 366 10.64 47.62 -19.14
CA ASP A 366 11.76 48.50 -19.44
C ASP A 366 12.85 48.28 -18.39
N TYR A 367 13.68 47.26 -18.63
CA TYR A 367 14.78 46.92 -17.75
C TYR A 367 15.77 48.07 -17.59
N ASP A 368 15.86 49.06 -18.49
CA ASP A 368 16.80 50.17 -18.28
C ASP A 368 16.24 51.21 -17.28
N ALA A 369 14.91 51.37 -17.21
CA ALA A 369 14.25 52.33 -16.32
C ALA A 369 14.17 51.90 -14.84
N CYS A 370 14.23 50.60 -14.56
CA CYS A 370 14.17 50.07 -13.20
C CYS A 370 15.50 50.11 -12.44
N PHE A 371 16.62 50.30 -13.14
CA PHE A 371 17.96 50.06 -12.61
C PHE A 371 18.61 51.31 -12.01
N GLU A 372 17.88 52.43 -11.84
CA GLU A 372 18.39 53.63 -11.16
C GLU A 372 18.32 53.55 -9.61
N LYS A 373 17.73 52.49 -9.03
CA LYS A 373 17.68 52.27 -7.57
C LYS A 373 18.61 51.14 -7.13
N GLU A 374 19.84 51.47 -6.76
CA GLU A 374 20.89 50.54 -6.32
C GLU A 374 20.66 49.87 -4.94
N GLU A 375 19.41 49.74 -4.45
CA GLU A 375 19.15 49.41 -3.03
C GLU A 375 19.38 47.92 -2.67
N CYS A 376 19.37 46.99 -3.63
CA CYS A 376 19.51 45.54 -3.38
C CYS A 376 20.94 44.98 -3.58
N ILE A 377 21.93 45.78 -4.00
CA ILE A 377 23.31 45.30 -4.24
C ILE A 377 24.19 45.56 -3.00
N PRO A 378 24.82 44.55 -2.39
CA PRO A 378 25.65 44.77 -1.21
C PRO A 378 27.04 45.33 -1.61
N THR A 379 27.17 46.65 -1.76
CA THR A 379 28.49 47.29 -1.67
C THR A 379 28.94 47.35 -0.21
N THR A 380 29.95 46.54 0.12
CA THR A 380 30.81 46.61 1.32
C THR A 380 30.14 46.93 2.66
N LEU A 381 30.07 45.90 3.53
CA LEU A 381 29.82 45.96 4.98
C LEU A 381 29.98 47.36 5.61
N HIS A 382 28.85 48.03 5.83
CA HIS A 382 28.72 48.98 6.93
C HIS A 382 27.79 48.41 8.00
N SER A 383 28.28 48.54 9.22
CA SER A 383 27.86 47.93 10.46
C SER A 383 26.67 48.65 11.13
N PHE A 384 25.65 47.85 11.53
CA PHE A 384 24.63 48.04 12.59
C PHE A 384 23.65 49.24 12.48
N PRO A 385 22.48 49.28 13.19
CA PRO A 385 21.92 48.34 14.17
C PRO A 385 20.43 47.93 13.98
N HIS A 386 20.06 46.84 14.68
CA HIS A 386 18.75 46.46 15.27
C HIS A 386 17.46 46.53 14.43
N LEU A 387 16.73 45.40 14.37
CA LEU A 387 15.43 45.24 15.05
C LEU A 387 14.95 43.77 15.08
N ASN A 388 14.71 43.32 16.31
CA ASN A 388 13.75 42.36 16.85
C ASN A 388 13.77 40.87 16.45
N THR A 389 14.27 40.08 17.40
CA THR A 389 13.73 38.80 17.87
C THR A 389 12.20 38.75 17.96
N PHE A 390 11.61 37.65 17.48
CA PHE A 390 10.39 37.09 18.05
C PHE A 390 10.55 35.59 18.36
N LYS A 391 9.89 35.21 19.45
CA LYS A 391 9.98 33.97 20.22
C LYS A 391 9.46 32.75 19.47
N ILE A 392 10.16 31.63 19.65
CA ILE A 392 9.62 30.28 19.60
C ILE A 392 8.60 30.15 20.74
N ILE A 393 7.36 29.80 20.41
CA ILE A 393 6.39 29.32 21.39
C ILE A 393 6.48 27.80 21.38
N GLU A 394 7.05 27.27 22.46
CA GLU A 394 6.85 25.91 22.92
C GLU A 394 5.39 25.79 23.37
N LEU A 395 4.61 24.91 22.73
CA LEU A 395 3.34 24.44 23.29
C LEU A 395 3.58 23.05 23.86
N ALA A 396 3.76 23.02 25.18
CA ALA A 396 3.51 21.83 25.97
C ALA A 396 2.07 21.36 25.72
N ALA A 397 1.89 20.08 25.44
CA ALA A 397 0.60 19.42 25.49
C ALA A 397 0.54 18.56 26.76
N TYR A 398 -0.52 18.80 27.54
CA TYR A 398 -0.96 18.02 28.69
C TYR A 398 -1.42 16.62 28.30
#